data_AF-A0A932YFC8-F1
#
_entry.id   AF-A0A932YFC8-F1
#
_cell.length_a   1.000
_cell.length_b   1.000
_cell.length_c   1.000
_cell.angle_alpha   90.00
_cell.angle_beta   90.00
_cell.angle_gamma   90.00
#
_symmetry.space_group_name_H-M   'P 1'
#
loop_
_entity.id
_entity.type
_entity.pdbx_description
1 polymer ?
#
loop_
_entity_poly.entity_id
_entity_poly.type
_entity_poly.pdbx_seq_one_letter_code
_entity_poly.pdbx_strand_id
1 'polypeptide(L)' 'MLPITEAIVKRFIAIKLQTETKGEKLADFDLLIAATALEHNLALVTKNTKHFQRIKGLLLA' A
#
# COMPACT_ATOMS: atom_id res chain seq x y z
N MET A 1 -0.03 -6.22 -16.56
CA MET A 1 0.54 -6.46 -15.21
C MET A 1 1.72 -5.52 -15.04
N LEU A 2 1.85 -4.86 -13.89
CA LEU A 2 3.02 -4.04 -13.57
C LEU A 2 4.09 -4.94 -12.91
N PRO A 3 5.38 -4.78 -13.28
CA PRO A 3 6.45 -5.53 -12.63
C PRO A 3 6.66 -5.02 -11.21
N ILE A 4 7.03 -5.91 -10.28
CA ILE A 4 7.48 -5.51 -8.95
C ILE A 4 8.93 -5.03 -9.08
N THR A 5 9.13 -3.73 -8.89
CA THR A 5 10.46 -3.11 -8.93
C THR A 5 11.01 -2.89 -7.53
N GLU A 6 12.31 -2.62 -7.42
CA GLU A 6 12.93 -2.27 -6.13
C GLU A 6 12.28 -1.04 -5.48
N ALA A 7 11.82 -0.06 -6.28
CA ALA A 7 11.10 1.11 -5.78
C ALA A 7 9.78 0.72 -5.10
N ILE A 8 9.01 -0.20 -5.71
CA ILE A 8 7.78 -0.73 -5.12
C ILE A 8 8.10 -1.46 -3.80
N VAL A 9 9.17 -2.27 -3.78
CA VAL A 9 9.59 -2.98 -2.56
C VAL A 9 9.99 -2.01 -1.45
N LYS A 10 10.74 -0.95 -1.76
CA LYS A 10 11.09 0.11 -0.79
C LYS A 10 9.84 0.78 -0.22
N ARG A 11 8.87 1.10 -1.08
CA ARG A 11 7.58 1.68 -0.66
C ARG A 11 6.80 0.71 0.24
N PHE A 12 6.75 -0.57 -0.12
CA PHE A 12 6.14 -1.64 0.67
C PHE A 12 6.77 -1.74 2.08
N ILE A 13 8.10 -1.80 2.18
CA ILE A 13 8.80 -1.86 3.47
C ILE A 13 8.49 -0.62 4.31
N ALA A 14 8.50 0.57 3.71
CA ALA A 14 8.18 1.82 4.41
C ALA A 14 6.76 1.82 4.97
N ILE A 15 5.76 1.37 4.21
CA ILE A 15 4.37 1.28 4.68
C ILE A 15 4.25 0.20 5.76
N LYS A 16 4.89 -0.96 5.57
CA LYS A 16 4.86 -2.06 6.56
C LYS A 16 5.37 -1.59 7.92
N LEU A 17 6.54 -0.96 7.97
CA LEU A 17 7.09 -0.40 9.21
C LEU A 17 6.17 0.65 9.85
N GLN A 18 5.57 1.53 9.05
CA GLN A 18 4.62 2.53 9.56
C GLN A 18 3.34 1.91 10.13
N THR A 19 2.83 0.84 9.51
CA THR A 19 1.61 0.16 9.99
C THR A 19 1.88 -0.71 11.22
N GLU A 20 3.04 -1.38 11.28
CA GLU A 20 3.43 -2.19 12.44
C GLU A 20 3.68 -1.34 13.68
N THR A 21 4.34 -0.20 13.53
CA THR A 21 4.59 0.75 14.64
C THR A 21 3.30 1.33 15.23
N LYS A 22 2.21 1.39 14.45
CA LYS A 22 0.89 1.84 14.90
C LYS A 22 -0.02 0.72 15.40
N GLY A 23 0.42 -0.54 15.34
CA GLY A 23 -0.43 -1.71 15.64
C GLY A 23 -1.51 -1.98 14.59
N GLU A 24 -1.42 -1.36 13.42
CA GLU A 24 -2.41 -1.43 12.35
C GLU A 24 -1.96 -2.38 11.24
N LYS A 25 -1.59 -3.63 11.58
CA LYS A 25 -1.10 -4.60 10.58
C LYS A 25 -2.10 -4.81 9.44
N LEU A 26 -1.60 -4.68 8.21
CA LEU A 26 -2.27 -5.09 6.98
C LEU A 26 -1.62 -6.37 6.44
N ALA A 27 -2.35 -7.10 5.59
CA ALA A 27 -1.78 -8.24 4.89
C ALA A 27 -0.67 -7.81 3.92
N ASP A 28 0.37 -8.63 3.77
CA ASP A 28 1.52 -8.30 2.93
C ASP A 28 1.15 -8.03 1.46
N PHE A 29 0.18 -8.77 0.92
CA PHE A 29 -0.32 -8.53 -0.44
C PHE A 29 -1.09 -7.21 -0.58
N ASP A 30 -1.88 -6.84 0.43
CA ASP A 30 -2.59 -5.55 0.44
C ASP A 30 -1.56 -4.40 0.46
N LEU A 31 -0.54 -4.52 1.29
CA LEU A 31 0.56 -3.55 1.35
C LEU A 31 1.32 -3.44 0.02
N LEU A 32 1.56 -4.57 -0.66
CA LEU A 32 2.24 -4.60 -1.94
C LEU A 32 1.41 -3.95 -3.06
N ILE A 33 0.11 -4.19 -3.08
CA ILE A 33 -0.82 -3.54 -4.03
C ILE A 33 -0.88 -2.04 -3.76
N ALA A 34 -0.98 -1.64 -2.50
CA ALA A 34 -0.97 -0.23 -2.11
C ALA A 34 0.35 0.46 -2.47
N ALA A 35 1.49 -0.18 -2.22
CA ALA A 35 2.81 0.30 -2.60
C ALA A 35 2.93 0.50 -4.12
N THR A 36 2.40 -0.44 -4.90
CA THR A 36 2.36 -0.33 -6.37
C THR A 36 1.51 0.84 -6.82
N ALA A 37 0.29 1.00 -6.27
CA ALA A 37 -0.58 2.11 -6.61
C ALA A 37 0.05 3.46 -6.26
N LEU A 38 0.68 3.55 -5.08
CA LEU A 38 1.41 4.73 -4.62
C LEU A 38 2.61 5.07 -5.49
N GLU A 39 3.37 4.09 -5.97
CA GLU A 39 4.52 4.29 -6.84
C GLU A 39 4.13 4.87 -8.19
N HIS A 40 2.99 4.44 -8.72
CA HIS A 40 2.50 4.88 -10.01
C HIS A 40 1.46 6.01 -9.92
N ASN A 41 1.21 6.57 -8.73
CA ASN A 41 0.16 7.58 -8.47
C ASN A 41 -1.23 7.16 -8.99
N LEU A 42 -1.56 5.88 -8.85
CA LEU A 42 -2.84 5.31 -9.27
C LEU A 42 -3.85 5.32 -8.13
N ALA A 43 -5.14 5.46 -8.48
CA ALA A 43 -6.23 5.19 -7.56
C ALA A 43 -6.46 3.68 -7.42
N LEU A 44 -6.54 3.19 -6.19
CA LEU A 44 -6.83 1.79 -5.89
C LEU A 44 -8.33 1.57 -5.73
N VAL A 45 -8.92 0.78 -6.62
CA VAL A 45 -10.31 0.32 -6.51
C VAL A 45 -10.34 -0.89 -5.57
N THR A 46 -11.10 -0.82 -4.48
CA THR A 46 -11.16 -1.89 -3.48
C THR A 46 -12.49 -1.91 -2.73
N LYS A 47 -12.94 -3.11 -2.34
CA LYS A 47 -14.08 -3.26 -1.41
C LYS A 47 -13.66 -3.11 0.06
N ASN A 48 -12.36 -3.19 0.36
CA ASN A 48 -11.80 -3.13 1.71
C ASN A 48 -11.28 -1.72 2.04
N THR A 49 -12.03 -0.67 1.69
CA THR A 49 -11.60 0.73 1.82
C THR A 49 -11.08 1.06 3.22
N LYS A 50 -11.72 0.55 4.27
CA LYS A 50 -11.30 0.74 5.68
C LYS A 50 -9.85 0.30 5.96
N HIS A 51 -9.35 -0.74 5.28
CA HIS A 51 -7.98 -1.21 5.47
C HIS A 51 -7.01 -0.24 4.79
N PHE A 52 -7.29 0.11 3.54
CA PHE A 52 -6.42 0.93 2.72
C PHE A 52 -6.43 2.42 3.09
N GLN A 53 -7.49 2.92 3.73
CA GLN A 53 -7.58 4.30 4.24
C GLN A 53 -6.49 4.65 5.27
N ARG A 54 -5.88 3.66 5.91
CA ARG A 54 -4.78 3.85 6.88
C ARG A 54 -3.47 4.24 6.21
N ILE A 55 -3.34 3.96 4.91
CA ILE A 55 -2.13 4.24 4.14
C ILE A 55 -2.17 5.68 3.66
N LYS A 56 -1.33 6.52 4.27
CA LYS A 56 -1.26 7.95 3.94
C LYS A 56 -0.86 8.17 2.48
N GLY A 57 -1.63 8.98 1.76
CA GLY A 57 -1.36 9.37 0.37
C GLY A 57 -1.86 8.37 -0.68
N LEU A 58 -2.45 7.24 -0.28
CA LEU A 58 -3.07 6.31 -1.21
C LEU A 58 -4.42 6.87 -1.69
N LEU A 59 -4.58 7.00 -3.00
CA LEU A 59 -5.85 7.39 -3.60
C LEU A 59 -6.78 6.18 -3.67
N LEU A 60 -8.03 6.35 -3.27
CA LEU A 60 -9.07 5.33 -3.34
C LEU A 60 -10.18 5.79 -4.28
N ALA A 61 -10.69 4.87 -5.09
CA ALA A 61 -11.79 5.07 -6.02
C ALA A 61 -12.97 4.16 -5.67
#